data_AF-A0A933G7F1-F1
#
_entry.id   AF-A0A933G7F1-F1
#
_cell.length_a   1.000
_cell.length_b   1.000
_cell.length_c   1.000
_cell.angle_alpha   90.00
_cell.angle_beta   90.00
_cell.angle_gamma   90.00
#
_symmetry.space_group_name_H-M   'P 1'
#
loop_
_entity.id
_entity.type
_entity.pdbx_description
1 polymer ?
#
loop_
_entity_poly.entity_id
_entity_poly.type
_entity_poly.pdbx_seq_one_letter_code
_entity_poly.pdbx_strand_id
1 'polypeptide(L)'
;MGATLDALFRLQTIENQLRSVREQIESRHRRVVGQTRRIATLEQQLNETRQSITKAQTEANSLELERKIHESHIVRLREALNQAKSNKEYAAILTQLNTDKADALKLEDKVLTAMG
;
A
#
# COMPACT_ATOMS: atom_id res chain seq x y z
N MET A 1 -51.66 -53.15 17.29
CA MET A 1 -51.16 -51.93 17.98
C MET A 1 -49.63 -51.81 17.99
N GLY A 2 -48.83 -52.88 17.82
CA GLY A 2 -47.36 -52.77 17.78
C GLY A 2 -46.77 -52.18 16.49
N ALA A 3 -47.32 -52.53 15.31
CA ALA A 3 -46.81 -52.04 14.03
C ALA A 3 -46.97 -50.54 13.82
N THR A 4 -48.06 -49.96 14.35
CA THR A 4 -48.31 -48.51 14.33
C THR A 4 -47.36 -47.74 15.25
N LEU A 5 -47.00 -48.33 16.40
CA LEU A 5 -46.02 -47.75 17.32
C LEU A 5 -44.61 -47.78 16.73
N ASP A 6 -44.20 -48.89 16.10
CA ASP A 6 -42.91 -48.98 15.40
C ASP A 6 -42.81 -47.98 14.24
N ALA A 7 -43.90 -47.83 13.46
CA ALA A 7 -43.97 -46.81 12.41
C ALA A 7 -43.82 -45.38 12.95
N LEU A 8 -44.45 -45.05 14.09
CA LEU A 8 -44.31 -43.74 14.74
C LEU A 8 -42.88 -43.51 15.27
N PHE A 9 -42.25 -44.54 15.83
CA PHE A 9 -40.86 -44.45 16.31
C PHE A 9 -39.87 -44.20 15.16
N ARG A 10 -40.08 -44.87 14.02
CA ARG A 10 -39.30 -44.63 12.80
C ARG A 10 -39.50 -43.22 12.26
N LEU A 11 -40.75 -42.74 12.23
CA LEU A 11 -41.05 -41.37 11.82
C LEU A 11 -40.34 -40.36 12.72
N GLN A 12 -40.44 -40.51 14.04
CA GLN A 12 -39.76 -39.63 15.00
C GLN A 12 -38.24 -39.64 14.81
N THR A 13 -37.66 -40.81 14.54
CA THR A 13 -36.22 -40.92 14.26
C THR A 13 -35.83 -40.15 13.01
N ILE A 14 -36.60 -40.29 11.93
CA ILE A 14 -36.39 -39.56 10.68
C ILE A 14 -36.55 -38.05 10.89
N GLU A 15 -37.55 -37.62 11.67
CA GLU A 15 -37.77 -36.20 11.99
C GLU A 15 -36.61 -35.59 12.78
N ASN A 16 -36.07 -36.33 13.76
CA ASN A 16 -34.91 -35.89 14.53
C ASN A 16 -33.65 -35.79 13.65
N GLN A 17 -33.44 -36.76 12.75
CA GLN A 17 -32.34 -36.71 11.78
C GLN A 17 -32.48 -35.51 10.83
N LEU A 18 -33.69 -35.28 10.31
CA LEU A 18 -33.99 -34.14 9.44
C LEU A 18 -33.70 -32.81 10.15
N ARG A 19 -34.10 -32.69 11.42
CA ARG A 19 -33.82 -31.49 12.24
C ARG A 19 -32.33 -31.27 12.40
N SER A 20 -31.58 -32.31 12.77
CA SER A 20 -30.13 -32.21 12.94
C SER A 20 -29.42 -31.79 11.63
N VAL A 21 -29.81 -32.36 10.49
CA VAL A 21 -29.23 -32.00 9.19
C VAL A 21 -29.56 -30.53 8.85
N ARG A 22 -30.79 -30.07 9.09
CA ARG A 22 -31.17 -28.67 8.87
C ARG A 22 -30.35 -27.71 9.73
N GLU A 23 -30.17 -28.01 11.00
CA GLU A 23 -29.34 -27.20 11.91
C GLU A 23 -27.87 -27.16 11.45
N GLN A 24 -27.33 -28.29 10.97
CA GLN A 24 -25.98 -28.34 10.43
C GLN A 24 -25.85 -27.48 9.16
N ILE A 25 -26.81 -27.55 8.24
CA ILE A 25 -26.82 -26.71 7.02
C ILE A 25 -26.83 -25.23 7.40
N GLU A 26 -27.73 -24.82 8.29
CA GLU A 26 -27.83 -23.44 8.75
C GLU A 26 -26.54 -22.96 9.41
N SER A 27 -25.91 -23.81 10.24
CA SER A 27 -24.63 -23.48 10.87
C SER A 27 -23.50 -23.29 9.86
N ARG A 28 -23.44 -24.15 8.82
CA ARG A 28 -22.44 -24.06 7.75
C ARG A 28 -22.70 -22.85 6.87
N HIS A 29 -23.96 -22.55 6.55
CA HIS A 29 -24.34 -21.38 5.80
C HIS A 29 -23.89 -20.09 6.52
N ARG A 30 -24.17 -19.96 7.82
CA ARG A 30 -23.69 -18.83 8.62
C ARG A 30 -22.17 -18.70 8.62
N ARG A 31 -21.44 -19.82 8.71
CA ARG A 31 -19.96 -19.83 8.62
C ARG A 31 -19.47 -19.34 7.27
N VAL A 32 -20.05 -19.81 6.18
CA VAL A 32 -19.70 -19.37 4.81
C VAL A 32 -19.94 -17.88 4.66
N VAL A 33 -21.12 -17.37 5.06
CA VAL A 33 -21.41 -15.93 5.01
C VAL A 33 -20.41 -15.11 5.82
N GLY A 34 -20.04 -15.57 7.02
CA GLY A 34 -19.02 -14.92 7.84
C GLY A 34 -17.63 -14.91 7.17
N GLN A 35 -17.23 -16.03 6.56
CA GLN A 35 -15.97 -16.13 5.83
C GLN A 35 -15.96 -15.26 4.58
N THR A 36 -17.03 -15.24 3.80
CA THR A 36 -17.16 -14.38 2.61
C THR A 36 -17.01 -12.91 2.97
N ARG A 37 -17.64 -12.45 4.07
CA ARG A 37 -17.47 -11.08 4.57
C ARG A 37 -16.02 -10.79 4.96
N ARG A 38 -15.36 -11.72 5.65
CA ARG A 38 -13.96 -11.57 6.05
C ARG A 38 -13.03 -11.51 4.83
N ILE A 39 -13.27 -12.33 3.81
CA ILE A 39 -12.52 -12.30 2.55
C ILE A 39 -12.69 -10.93 1.89
N ALA A 40 -13.92 -10.43 1.77
CA ALA A 40 -14.17 -9.11 1.17
C ALA A 40 -13.45 -7.98 1.92
N THR A 41 -13.42 -8.00 3.26
CA THR A 41 -12.67 -7.02 4.05
C THR A 41 -11.15 -7.13 3.81
N LEU A 42 -10.61 -8.34 3.77
CA LEU A 42 -9.17 -8.55 3.50
C LEU A 42 -8.79 -8.13 2.08
N GLU A 43 -9.64 -8.39 1.09
CA GLU A 43 -9.44 -7.94 -0.29
C GLU A 43 -9.43 -6.41 -0.39
N GLN A 44 -10.33 -5.74 0.33
CA GLN A 44 -10.33 -4.28 0.41
C GLN A 44 -9.02 -3.75 1.02
N GLN A 45 -8.62 -4.27 2.18
CA GLN A 45 -7.38 -3.86 2.85
C GLN A 45 -6.14 -4.09 1.99
N LEU A 46 -6.11 -5.21 1.26
CA LEU A 46 -5.04 -5.55 0.34
C LEU A 46 -5.00 -4.59 -0.85
N ASN A 47 -6.14 -4.18 -1.39
CA ASN A 47 -6.20 -3.18 -2.46
C ASN A 47 -5.75 -1.80 -1.97
N GLU A 48 -6.20 -1.37 -0.80
CA GLU A 48 -5.77 -0.10 -0.16
C GLU A 48 -4.25 -0.09 0.06
N THR A 49 -3.68 -1.18 0.57
CA THR A 49 -2.23 -1.32 0.78
C THR A 49 -1.46 -1.32 -0.55
N ARG A 50 -1.99 -1.96 -1.61
CA ARG A 50 -1.37 -1.90 -2.94
C ARG A 50 -1.36 -0.49 -3.52
N GLN A 51 -2.46 0.24 -3.34
CA GLN A 51 -2.56 1.63 -3.77
C GLN A 51 -1.60 2.54 -3.00
N SER A 52 -1.45 2.35 -1.69
CA SER A 52 -0.50 3.11 -0.88
C SER A 52 0.95 2.84 -1.30
N ILE A 53 1.32 1.58 -1.54
CA ILE A 53 2.65 1.20 -2.05
C ILE A 53 2.90 1.85 -3.41
N THR A 54 1.93 1.77 -4.33
CA THR A 54 2.07 2.35 -5.67
C THR A 54 2.26 3.86 -5.58
N LYS A 55 1.50 4.55 -4.73
CA LYS A 55 1.63 5.98 -4.50
C LYS A 55 3.01 6.33 -3.92
N ALA A 56 3.45 5.61 -2.88
CA ALA A 56 4.76 5.81 -2.28
C ALA A 56 5.90 5.61 -3.30
N GLN A 57 5.81 4.58 -4.16
CA GLN A 57 6.79 4.35 -5.21
C GLN A 57 6.81 5.50 -6.24
N THR A 58 5.65 6.01 -6.66
CA THR A 58 5.58 7.14 -7.60
C THR A 58 6.16 8.41 -7.01
N GLU A 59 5.94 8.65 -5.72
CA GLU A 59 6.48 9.80 -4.99
C GLU A 59 8.00 9.68 -4.84
N ALA A 60 8.49 8.51 -4.44
CA ALA A 60 9.92 8.22 -4.36
C ALA A 60 10.62 8.41 -5.72
N ASN A 61 10.05 7.87 -6.80
CA ASN A 61 10.60 8.04 -8.15
C ASN A 61 10.64 9.51 -8.58
N SER A 62 9.63 10.30 -8.21
CA SER A 62 9.57 11.73 -8.54
C SER A 62 10.64 12.51 -7.78
N LEU A 63 10.81 12.25 -6.49
CA LEU A 63 11.86 12.88 -5.69
C LEU A 63 13.26 12.48 -6.16
N GLU A 64 13.47 11.23 -6.58
CA GLU A 64 14.74 10.77 -7.13
C GLU A 64 15.08 11.48 -8.46
N LEU A 65 14.07 11.69 -9.32
CA LEU A 65 14.23 12.46 -10.55
C LEU A 65 14.61 13.92 -10.24
N GLU A 66 13.94 14.55 -9.30
CA GLU A 66 14.24 15.92 -8.85
C GLU A 66 15.68 16.01 -8.30
N ARG A 67 16.11 15.04 -7.50
CA ARG A 67 17.49 14.93 -7.01
C ARG A 67 18.50 14.91 -8.16
N LYS A 68 18.28 14.06 -9.17
CA LYS A 68 19.15 13.94 -10.35
C LYS A 68 19.21 15.25 -11.15
N ILE A 69 18.08 15.94 -11.29
CA ILE A 69 18.02 17.24 -11.97
C ILE A 69 18.87 18.27 -11.22
N HIS A 70 18.72 18.39 -9.89
CA HIS A 70 19.53 19.29 -9.07
C HIS A 70 21.02 18.95 -9.13
N GLU A 71 21.37 17.67 -9.05
CA GLU A 71 22.76 17.22 -9.13
C GLU A 71 23.38 17.62 -10.49
N SER A 72 22.65 17.44 -11.59
CA SER A 72 23.08 17.89 -12.92
C SER A 72 23.22 19.41 -13.02
N HIS A 73 22.39 20.17 -12.31
CA HIS A 73 22.45 21.62 -12.29
C HIS A 73 23.68 22.11 -11.53
N ILE A 74 23.98 21.49 -10.38
CA ILE A 74 25.19 21.78 -9.59
C ILE A 74 26.45 21.50 -10.42
N VAL A 75 26.50 20.41 -11.18
CA VAL A 75 27.63 20.11 -12.08
C VAL A 75 27.79 21.21 -13.13
N ARG A 76 26.71 21.63 -13.79
CA ARG A 76 26.74 22.73 -14.77
C ARG A 76 27.19 24.05 -14.15
N LEU A 77 26.75 24.39 -12.95
CA LEU A 77 27.20 25.59 -12.24
C LEU A 77 28.69 25.53 -11.89
N ARG A 78 29.23 24.35 -11.53
CA ARG A 78 30.68 24.18 -11.32
C ARG A 78 31.47 24.41 -12.60
N GLU A 79 31.00 23.89 -13.73
CA GLU A 79 31.63 24.12 -15.02
C GLU A 79 31.59 25.61 -15.41
N ALA A 80 30.44 26.27 -15.23
CA ALA A 80 30.29 27.71 -15.47
C ALA A 80 31.21 28.55 -14.56
N LEU A 81 31.36 28.15 -13.28
CA LEU A 81 32.28 28.80 -12.34
C LEU A 81 33.73 28.75 -12.85
N ASN A 82 34.16 27.59 -13.37
CA ASN A 82 35.50 27.40 -13.91
C ASN A 82 35.74 28.20 -15.21
N GLN A 83 34.68 28.55 -15.93
CA GLN A 83 34.75 29.32 -17.18
C GLN A 83 34.50 30.83 -16.99
N ALA A 84 34.12 31.26 -15.77
CA ALA A 84 33.81 32.65 -15.48
C ALA A 84 35.03 33.55 -15.70
N LYS A 85 34.84 34.65 -16.45
CA LYS A 85 35.92 35.56 -16.83
C LYS A 85 36.00 36.81 -15.95
N SER A 86 34.94 37.08 -15.18
CA SER A 86 34.83 38.24 -14.30
C SER A 86 34.58 37.83 -12.86
N ASN A 87 35.19 38.54 -11.90
CA ASN A 87 34.95 38.34 -10.47
C ASN A 87 33.47 38.50 -10.08
N LYS A 88 32.71 39.36 -10.79
CA LYS A 88 31.27 39.49 -10.57
C LYS A 88 30.50 38.24 -10.97
N GLU A 89 30.83 37.65 -12.13
CA GLU A 89 30.23 36.41 -12.61
C GLU A 89 30.58 35.26 -11.67
N TYR A 90 31.85 35.18 -11.26
CA TYR A 90 32.31 34.18 -10.31
C TYR A 90 31.56 34.24 -8.98
N ALA A 91 31.42 35.44 -8.38
CA ALA A 91 30.72 35.61 -7.11
C ALA A 91 29.22 35.27 -7.23
N ALA A 92 28.58 35.61 -8.35
CA ALA A 92 27.18 35.28 -8.60
C ALA A 92 26.98 33.76 -8.71
N ILE A 93 27.80 33.08 -9.53
CA ILE A 93 27.73 31.63 -9.72
C ILE A 93 28.06 30.89 -8.42
N LEU A 94 29.05 31.35 -7.64
CA LEU A 94 29.41 30.75 -6.35
C LEU A 94 28.27 30.86 -5.33
N THR A 95 27.58 32.00 -5.30
CA THR A 95 26.42 32.20 -4.42
C THR A 95 25.30 31.24 -4.81
N GLN A 96 24.99 31.15 -6.10
CA GLN A 96 23.97 30.23 -6.62
C GLN A 96 24.32 28.76 -6.32
N LEU A 97 25.57 28.36 -6.53
CA LEU A 97 26.06 27.01 -6.22
C LEU A 97 25.87 26.65 -4.75
N ASN A 98 26.16 27.58 -3.83
CA ASN A 98 26.03 27.34 -2.40
C ASN A 98 24.56 27.21 -1.98
N THR A 99 23.69 28.04 -2.55
CA THR A 99 22.23 27.92 -2.32
C THR A 99 21.71 26.58 -2.84
N ASP A 100 22.05 26.22 -4.08
CA ASP A 100 21.60 24.96 -4.70
C ASP A 100 22.11 23.72 -3.95
N LYS A 101 23.34 23.77 -3.42
CA LYS A 101 23.85 22.70 -2.54
C LYS A 101 23.07 22.58 -1.24
N ALA A 102 22.72 23.70 -0.61
CA ALA A 102 21.95 23.69 0.63
C ALA A 102 20.54 23.13 0.39
N ASP A 103 19.93 23.44 -0.76
CA ASP A 103 18.62 22.93 -1.12
C ASP A 103 18.66 21.45 -1.53
N ALA A 104 19.74 21.00 -2.20
CA ALA A 104 19.96 19.58 -2.49
C ALA A 104 20.06 18.72 -1.22
N LEU A 105 20.74 19.20 -0.17
CA LEU A 105 20.81 18.51 1.12
C LEU A 105 19.43 18.37 1.78
N LYS A 106 18.61 19.41 1.74
CA LYS A 106 17.22 19.34 2.26
C LYS A 106 16.36 18.36 1.47
N LEU A 107 16.56 18.27 0.15
CA LEU A 107 15.86 17.31 -0.69
C LEU A 107 16.29 15.88 -0.36
N GLU A 108 17.59 15.66 -0.11
CA GLU A 108 18.14 14.36 0.28
C GLU A 108 17.59 13.90 1.64
N ASP A 109 17.50 14.79 2.62
CA ASP A 109 16.85 14.51 3.91
C ASP A 109 15.38 14.10 3.71
N LYS A 110 14.64 14.83 2.85
CA LYS A 110 13.24 14.49 2.54
C LYS A 110 13.10 13.12 1.87
N VAL A 111 13.98 12.79 0.92
CA VAL A 111 14.02 11.48 0.28
C VAL A 111 14.27 10.39 1.31
N LEU A 112 15.26 10.59 2.20
CA LEU A 112 15.56 9.63 3.26
C LEU A 112 14.36 9.39 4.18
N THR A 113 13.66 10.46 4.57
CA THR A 113 12.46 10.36 5.41
C THR A 113 11.26 9.73 4.69
N ALA A 114 11.18 9.85 3.37
CA ALA A 114 10.10 9.23 2.59
C ALA A 114 10.35 7.73 2.33
N MET A 115 11.60 7.28 2.45
CA MET A 115 12.00 5.87 2.27
C MET A 115 12.03 5.07 3.57
N GLY A 116 12.10 5.72 4.74
CA GLY A 116 12.11 5.11 6.08
C GLY A 116 10.72 5.07 6.71
#